data_AF-A0A376S8N2-F1
#
_entry.id   AF-A0A376S8N2-F1
#
_cell.length_a   1.000
_cell.length_b   1.000
_cell.length_c   1.000
_cell.angle_alpha   90.00
_cell.angle_beta   90.00
_cell.angle_gamma   90.00
#
_symmetry.space_group_name_H-M   'P 1'
#
loop_
_entity.id
_entity.type
_entity.pdbx_description
1 polymer ?
#
loop_
_entity_poly.entity_id
_entity_poly.type
_entity_poly.pdbx_seq_one_letter_code
_entity_poly.pdbx_strand_id
1 'polypeptide(L)'
;MRFALSIYSPELAAFVAGFESIGGQCVFTSEWNKHAVRTYKANHYCDPATHHFNEDIRDITLSHKEGVSDEAAGGTYSSTHS
;
A
#
# COMPACT_ATOMS: atom_id res chain seq x y z
N MET A 1 3.04 -6.98 -14.03
CA MET A 1 2.12 -7.41 -12.95
C MET A 1 2.08 -6.28 -11.91
N ARG A 2 0.90 -5.79 -11.50
CA ARG A 2 0.77 -4.76 -10.46
C ARG A 2 0.41 -5.44 -9.14
N PHE A 3 1.05 -5.06 -8.04
CA PHE A 3 0.74 -5.60 -6.73
C PHE A 3 0.52 -4.47 -5.72
N ALA A 4 -0.46 -4.66 -4.84
CA ALA A 4 -0.73 -3.78 -3.71
C ALA A 4 -0.15 -4.42 -2.47
N LEU A 5 0.66 -3.66 -1.72
CA LEU A 5 1.32 -4.18 -0.55
C LEU A 5 0.74 -3.52 0.70
N SER A 6 0.20 -4.37 1.57
CA SER A 6 -0.25 -3.98 2.89
C SER A 6 0.75 -4.52 3.90
N ILE A 7 1.10 -3.69 4.89
CA ILE A 7 1.66 -4.04 6.22
C ILE A 7 3.18 -3.88 6.43
N TYR A 8 3.47 -3.04 7.42
CA TYR A 8 4.51 -3.07 8.48
C TYR A 8 5.73 -3.94 8.31
N SER A 9 6.88 -3.28 8.38
CA SER A 9 8.18 -3.74 8.90
C SER A 9 9.29 -3.58 7.86
N PRO A 10 10.53 -3.21 8.27
CA PRO A 10 11.69 -3.12 7.37
C PRO A 10 12.00 -4.41 6.59
N GLU A 11 11.49 -5.56 7.00
CA GLU A 11 11.60 -6.84 6.28
C GLU A 11 10.92 -6.82 4.91
N LEU A 12 9.91 -5.96 4.73
CA LEU A 12 9.10 -5.86 3.53
C LEU A 12 9.83 -5.19 2.34
N ALA A 13 10.91 -4.44 2.60
CA ALA A 13 11.73 -3.84 1.54
C ALA A 13 12.35 -4.91 0.62
N ALA A 14 12.75 -6.05 1.19
CA ALA A 14 13.26 -7.18 0.42
C ALA A 14 12.18 -7.84 -0.44
N PHE A 15 10.94 -7.88 0.04
CA PHE A 15 9.79 -8.36 -0.72
C PHE A 15 9.54 -7.47 -1.94
N VAL A 16 9.47 -6.15 -1.76
CA VAL A 16 9.29 -5.20 -2.88
C VAL A 16 10.41 -5.35 -3.91
N ALA A 17 11.67 -5.36 -3.46
CA ALA A 17 12.82 -5.52 -4.35
C ALA A 17 12.79 -6.85 -5.14
N GLY A 18 12.34 -7.94 -4.51
CA GLY A 18 12.15 -9.22 -5.18
C GLY A 18 11.12 -9.16 -6.32
N PHE A 19 9.98 -8.51 -6.09
CA PHE A 19 8.96 -8.34 -7.14
C PHE A 19 9.40 -7.35 -8.23
N GLU A 20 10.10 -6.28 -7.88
CA GLU A 20 10.67 -5.34 -8.85
C GLU A 20 11.70 -6.03 -9.76
N SER A 21 12.50 -6.97 -9.22
CA SER A 21 13.50 -7.72 -9.99
C SER A 21 12.92 -8.56 -11.13
N ILE A 22 11.62 -8.93 -11.04
CA ILE A 22 10.89 -9.66 -12.08
C ILE A 22 9.94 -8.76 -12.88
N GLY A 23 10.10 -7.44 -12.80
CA GLY A 23 9.28 -6.45 -13.53
C GLY A 23 7.93 -6.14 -12.88
N GLY A 24 7.78 -6.43 -11.59
CA GLY A 24 6.65 -5.98 -10.79
C GLY A 24 6.74 -4.49 -10.48
N GLN A 25 5.59 -3.81 -10.39
CA GLN A 25 5.51 -2.43 -9.93
C GLN A 25 4.61 -2.39 -8.68
N CYS A 26 5.17 -1.88 -7.58
CA CYS A 26 4.38 -1.53 -6.41
C CYS A 26 3.53 -0.30 -6.77
N VAL A 27 2.22 -0.38 -6.59
CA VAL A 27 1.29 0.74 -6.87
C VAL A 27 0.60 1.26 -5.61
N PHE A 28 0.80 0.59 -4.48
CA PHE A 28 0.16 0.92 -3.22
C PHE A 28 0.97 0.41 -2.03
N THR A 29 1.09 1.22 -0.99
CA THR A 29 1.75 0.88 0.28
C THR A 29 0.93 1.38 1.47
N SER A 30 0.61 0.51 2.43
CA SER A 30 -0.03 0.88 3.70
C SER A 30 0.90 0.65 4.90
N GLU A 31 1.22 1.71 5.67
CA GLU A 31 2.19 1.74 6.79
C GLU A 31 1.93 2.90 7.78
N TRP A 32 1.66 2.59 9.07
CA TRP A 32 1.31 3.55 10.16
C TRP A 32 2.56 4.16 10.77
N ASN A 33 3.70 3.46 10.71
CA ASN A 33 4.91 3.94 11.34
C ASN A 33 5.58 4.98 10.43
N LYS A 34 5.42 6.26 10.77
CA LYS A 34 6.00 7.38 10.03
C LYS A 34 7.52 7.31 9.88
N HIS A 35 8.24 6.70 10.84
CA HIS A 35 9.68 6.48 10.72
C HIS A 35 10.00 5.41 9.67
N ALA A 36 9.20 4.34 9.61
CA ALA A 36 9.33 3.31 8.57
C ALA A 36 9.01 3.88 7.18
N VAL A 37 7.93 4.66 7.03
CA VAL A 37 7.59 5.36 5.77
C VAL A 37 8.74 6.23 5.29
N ARG A 38 9.37 6.98 6.20
CA ARG A 38 10.51 7.84 5.88
C ARG A 38 11.70 7.03 5.36
N THR A 39 12.04 5.93 6.03
CA THR A 39 13.12 5.03 5.59
C THR A 39 12.79 4.38 4.24
N TYR A 40 11.55 3.95 4.03
CA TYR A 40 11.11 3.35 2.77
C TYR A 40 11.26 4.32 1.59
N LYS A 41 10.73 5.55 1.72
CA LYS A 41 10.84 6.59 0.69
C LYS A 41 12.27 7.02 0.37
N ALA A 42 13.19 6.86 1.33
CA ALA A 42 14.60 7.16 1.11
C ALA A 42 15.32 6.09 0.26
N ASN A 43 14.79 4.87 0.21
CA ASN A 43 15.43 3.73 -0.45
C ASN A 43 14.69 3.23 -1.71
N HIS A 44 13.41 3.59 -1.87
CA HIS A 44 12.59 3.16 -3.00
C HIS A 44 12.01 4.36 -3.74
N TYR A 45 12.05 4.31 -5.08
CA TYR A 45 11.43 5.32 -5.92
C TYR A 45 9.91 5.10 -5.96
N CYS A 46 9.16 6.09 -5.50
CA CYS A 46 7.70 6.06 -5.50
C CYS A 46 7.17 7.20 -6.37
N ASP A 47 6.77 6.87 -7.61
CA ASP A 47 6.15 7.83 -8.52
C ASP A 47 4.75 8.22 -8.01
N PRO A 48 4.51 9.50 -7.65
CA PRO A 48 3.21 9.94 -7.12
C PRO A 48 2.04 9.73 -8.09
N ALA A 49 2.29 9.64 -9.40
CA ALA A 49 1.24 9.40 -10.39
C ALA A 49 0.77 7.94 -10.42
N THR A 50 1.58 7.00 -9.91
CA THR A 50 1.32 5.56 -10.03
C THR A 50 1.43 4.79 -8.72
N HIS A 51 1.88 5.43 -7.64
CA HIS A 51 2.06 4.86 -6.30
C HIS A 51 1.38 5.71 -5.23
N HIS A 52 0.58 5.07 -4.39
CA HIS A 52 -0.12 5.74 -3.29
C HIS A 52 0.26 5.17 -1.93
N PHE A 53 0.37 6.06 -0.94
CA PHE A 53 0.57 5.72 0.45
C PHE A 53 -0.72 5.86 1.25
N ASN A 54 -0.91 4.96 2.22
CA ASN A 54 -1.95 5.03 3.23
C ASN A 54 -1.32 4.76 4.61
N GLU A 55 -1.78 5.44 5.65
CA GLU A 55 -1.27 5.24 7.02
C GLU A 55 -2.01 4.11 7.74
N ASP A 56 -3.34 4.08 7.62
CA ASP A 56 -4.20 3.08 8.28
C ASP A 56 -5.03 2.32 7.26
N ILE A 57 -4.77 1.02 7.12
CA ILE A 57 -5.47 0.16 6.16
C ILE A 57 -6.97 0.07 6.45
N ARG A 58 -7.39 0.29 7.70
CA ARG A 58 -8.80 0.26 8.10
C ARG A 58 -9.62 1.37 7.46
N ASP A 59 -8.99 2.44 6.99
CA ASP A 59 -9.65 3.50 6.24
C ASP A 59 -10.03 3.05 4.82
N ILE A 60 -9.30 2.08 4.28
CA ILE A 60 -9.55 1.50 2.96
C ILE A 60 -10.51 0.31 3.07
N THR A 61 -10.27 -0.58 4.03
CA THR A 61 -11.10 -1.79 4.22
C THR A 61 -12.37 -1.53 4.99
N LEU A 62 -12.53 -0.32 5.54
CA LEU A 62 -13.67 0.09 6.36
C LEU A 62 -13.93 -0.83 7.56
N SER A 63 -12.94 -1.63 7.97
CA SER A 63 -13.10 -2.67 8.99
C SER A 63 -13.40 -2.14 10.39
N HIS A 64 -13.20 -0.84 10.61
CA HIS A 64 -13.55 -0.17 11.86
C HIS A 64 -14.99 0.38 11.90
N LYS A 65 -15.75 0.28 10.79
CA LYS A 65 -17.13 0.75 10.71
C LYS A 65 -18.10 -0.41 10.90
N GLU A 66 -19.00 -0.28 11.88
CA GLU A 66 -20.09 -1.24 12.07
C GLU A 66 -21.14 -1.09 10.95
N GLY A 67 -21.69 -2.21 10.47
CA GLY A 67 -22.74 -2.24 9.45
C GLY A 67 -22.25 -2.19 7.99
N VAL A 68 -20.95 -2.28 7.74
CA VAL A 68 -20.38 -2.43 6.39
C VAL A 68 -20.41 -3.92 6.01
N SER A 69 -20.99 -4.25 4.85
CA SER A 69 -20.98 -5.63 4.33
C SER A 69 -19.62 -6.00 3.75
N ASP A 70 -19.31 -7.29 3.67
CA ASP A 70 -18.02 -7.79 3.17
C ASP A 70 -17.71 -7.29 1.74
N GLU A 71 -18.74 -7.08 0.91
CA GLU A 71 -18.60 -6.52 -0.44
C GLU A 71 -18.17 -5.05 -0.44
N ALA A 72 -18.58 -4.28 0.58
CA ALA A 72 -18.16 -2.90 0.77
C ALA A 72 -16.81 -2.80 1.50
N ALA A 73 -16.46 -3.78 2.34
CA ALA A 73 -15.16 -3.88 3.01
C ALA A 73 -14.03 -4.32 2.06
N GLY A 74 -14.37 -5.01 0.96
CA GLY A 74 -13.46 -5.35 -0.14
C GLY A 74 -12.98 -4.17 -0.98
N GLY A 75 -13.30 -2.93 -0.55
CA GLY A 75 -12.84 -1.63 -1.04
C GLY A 75 -12.06 -1.69 -2.34
N THR A 76 -12.79 -1.53 -3.46
CA THR A 76 -12.19 -1.35 -4.78
C THR A 76 -11.12 -0.27 -4.71
N TYR A 77 -9.86 -0.64 -4.96
CA TYR A 77 -8.83 0.30 -5.40
C TYR A 77 -9.19 0.75 -6.83
N SER A 78 -10.37 1.35 -7.00
CA SER A 78 -10.74 2.00 -8.24
C SER A 78 -9.95 3.29 -8.31
N SER A 79 -9.09 3.35 -9.31
CA SER A 79 -8.18 4.41 -9.80
C SER A 79 -8.79 5.83 -9.91
N THR A 80 -9.51 6.29 -8.90
CA THR A 80 -10.34 7.50 -8.91
C THR A 80 -9.96 8.44 -7.79
N HIS A 81 -8.68 8.80 -7.70
CA HIS A 81 -8.28 10.09 -7.16
C HIS A 81 -7.29 10.68 -8.16
N SER A 82 -7.80 11.63 -8.95
CA SER A 82 -7.10 12.40 -10.00
C SER A 82 -5.97 13.24 -9.45
#